data_AF-A0A7V1QAZ9-F1
#
_entry.id   AF-A0A7V1QAZ9-F1
#
_cell.length_a   1.000
_cell.length_b   1.000
_cell.length_c   1.000
_cell.angle_alpha   90.00
_cell.angle_beta   90.00
_cell.angle_gamma   90.00
#
_symmetry.space_group_name_H-M   'P 1'
#
loop_
_entity.id
_entity.type
_entity.pdbx_description
1 polymer ?
#
loop_
_entity_poly.entity_id
_entity_poly.type
_entity_poly.pdbx_seq_one_letter_code
_entity_poly.pdbx_strand_id
1 'polypeptide(L)'
;TKPALPLAHYVGTYANDVYGEVSVAEEEGKLVLRFGPTRVGDLEHWHYETFRVRWRDPLFPRAFAIFVPNVEGKVNELRMTISGLFEDLAFKRVLPKEEGRER
;
A
#
# COMPACT_ATOMS: atom_id res chain seq x y z
N THR A 1 -11.56 3.08 13.54
CA THR A 1 -10.81 1.92 14.09
C THR A 1 -9.32 2.23 14.02
N LYS A 2 -8.44 1.43 14.65
CA LYS A 2 -6.97 1.66 14.60
C LYS A 2 -6.24 0.43 14.06
N PRO A 3 -5.17 0.60 13.26
CA PRO A 3 -4.32 -0.51 12.81
C PRO A 3 -3.57 -1.14 13.99
N ALA A 4 -3.11 -2.39 13.81
CA ALA A 4 -2.28 -3.04 14.82
C ALA A 4 -0.84 -2.50 14.83
N LEU A 5 -0.34 -2.03 13.68
CA LEU A 5 1.00 -1.46 13.55
C LEU A 5 0.96 0.08 13.50
N PRO A 6 2.04 0.76 13.92
CA PRO A 6 2.22 2.19 13.67
C PRO A 6 2.18 2.50 12.17
N LEU A 7 1.68 3.69 11.78
CA LEU A 7 1.50 4.05 10.37
C LEU A 7 2.81 3.94 9.55
N ALA A 8 3.93 4.34 10.15
CA ALA A 8 5.27 4.24 9.55
C ALA A 8 5.63 2.82 9.06
N HIS A 9 5.05 1.76 9.62
CA HIS A 9 5.32 0.38 9.20
C HIS A 9 4.71 0.04 7.83
N TYR A 10 3.67 0.77 7.41
CA TYR A 10 3.03 0.58 6.11
C TYR A 10 3.72 1.38 5.00
N VAL A 11 4.49 2.41 5.35
CA VAL A 11 5.18 3.30 4.42
C VAL A 11 6.23 2.54 3.62
N GLY A 12 6.24 2.71 2.31
CA GLY A 12 7.20 2.08 1.40
C GLY A 12 6.67 1.90 -0.02
N THR A 13 7.54 1.37 -0.88
CA THR A 13 7.20 0.99 -2.26
C THR A 13 6.89 -0.51 -2.31
N TYR A 14 5.85 -0.87 -3.04
CA TYR A 14 5.41 -2.23 -3.29
C TYR A 14 5.31 -2.43 -4.80
N ALA A 15 5.85 -3.53 -5.33
CA ALA A 15 5.93 -3.78 -6.75
C ALA A 15 5.24 -5.10 -7.14
N ASN A 16 4.66 -5.09 -8.34
CA ASN A 16 4.16 -6.27 -9.02
C ASN A 16 4.71 -6.25 -10.46
N ASP A 17 5.23 -7.38 -10.94
CA ASP A 17 5.91 -7.46 -12.24
C ASP A 17 4.99 -7.12 -13.43
N VAL A 18 3.68 -7.24 -13.27
CA VAL A 18 2.66 -7.00 -14.31
C VAL A 18 2.05 -5.61 -14.18
N TYR A 19 1.71 -5.21 -12.94
CA TYR A 19 0.95 -3.98 -12.68
C TYR A 19 1.82 -2.78 -12.32
N GLY A 20 3.12 -2.98 -12.07
CA GLY A 20 4.06 -1.95 -11.69
C GLY A 20 4.06 -1.66 -10.19
N GLU A 21 4.37 -0.42 -9.84
CA GLU A 21 4.63 -0.02 -8.45
C GLU A 21 3.47 0.76 -7.82
N VAL A 22 3.33 0.57 -6.52
CA VAL A 22 2.47 1.31 -5.61
C VAL A 22 3.33 1.85 -4.49
N SER A 23 3.25 3.15 -4.23
CA SER A 23 3.94 3.77 -3.09
C SER A 23 2.92 4.15 -2.01
N VAL A 24 3.24 3.86 -0.76
CA VAL A 24 2.48 4.29 0.41
C VAL A 24 3.35 5.25 1.21
N ALA A 25 2.86 6.45 1.47
CA ALA A 25 3.53 7.48 2.26
C ALA A 25 2.63 7.92 3.43
N GLU A 26 3.25 8.44 4.50
CA GLU A 26 2.51 9.13 5.56
C GLU A 26 2.51 10.64 5.26
N GLU A 27 1.31 11.22 5.15
CA GLU A 27 1.08 12.64 4.92
C GLU A 27 0.05 13.13 5.94
N GLU A 28 0.41 14.15 6.72
CA GLU A 28 -0.49 14.76 7.71
C GLU A 28 -1.15 13.74 8.68
N GLY A 29 -0.38 12.72 9.09
CA GLY A 29 -0.85 11.66 9.99
C GLY A 29 -1.82 10.66 9.34
N LYS A 30 -1.86 10.60 8.00
CA LYS A 30 -2.67 9.65 7.22
C LYS A 30 -1.78 8.92 6.22
N LEU A 31 -2.17 7.71 5.86
CA LEU A 31 -1.51 6.98 4.80
C LEU A 31 -2.10 7.39 3.44
N VAL A 32 -1.23 7.68 2.47
CA VAL A 32 -1.58 8.03 1.09
C VAL A 32 -0.96 7.00 0.16
N LEU A 33 -1.81 6.33 -0.61
CA LEU A 33 -1.42 5.38 -1.64
C LEU A 33 -1.37 6.08 -2.99
N ARG A 34 -0.28 5.88 -3.73
CA ARG A 34 -0.14 6.28 -5.13
C ARG A 34 0.09 5.05 -5.99
N PHE A 35 -0.70 4.91 -7.04
CA PHE A 35 -0.60 3.80 -7.99
C PHE A 35 -0.46 4.33 -9.42
N GLY A 36 0.76 4.28 -9.93
CA GLY A 36 1.10 4.96 -11.19
C GLY A 36 0.98 6.50 -11.07
N PRO A 37 0.93 7.22 -12.20
CA PRO A 37 1.09 8.68 -12.22
C PRO A 37 -0.15 9.46 -11.73
N THR A 38 -1.34 8.87 -11.77
CA THR A 38 -2.60 9.62 -11.59
C THR A 38 -3.48 9.11 -10.45
N ARG A 39 -3.29 7.87 -9.99
CA ARG A 39 -4.18 7.28 -8.98
C ARG A 39 -3.64 7.58 -7.60
N VAL A 40 -4.33 8.45 -6.89
CA VAL A 40 -4.01 8.81 -5.50
C VAL A 40 -5.23 8.51 -4.63
N GLY A 41 -5.01 7.80 -3.53
CA GLY A 41 -6.08 7.46 -2.58
C GLY A 41 -5.61 7.57 -1.15
N ASP A 42 -6.44 8.17 -0.31
CA ASP A 42 -6.19 8.21 1.13
C ASP A 42 -6.64 6.86 1.73
N LEU A 43 -5.79 6.27 2.58
CA LEU A 43 -6.07 4.98 3.19
C LEU A 43 -6.76 5.17 4.53
N GLU A 44 -8.05 4.83 4.57
CA GLU A 44 -8.87 4.87 5.77
C GLU A 44 -8.86 3.50 6.44
N HIS A 45 -8.35 3.42 7.66
CA HIS A 45 -8.28 2.14 8.36
C HIS A 45 -9.69 1.55 8.55
N TRP A 46 -9.84 0.28 8.15
CA TRP A 46 -11.09 -0.47 8.23
C TRP A 46 -11.04 -1.46 9.40
N HIS A 47 -10.36 -2.60 9.23
CA HIS A 47 -10.18 -3.65 10.24
C HIS A 47 -8.86 -4.39 10.02
N TYR A 48 -8.21 -4.85 11.11
CA TYR A 48 -6.92 -5.54 11.06
C TYR A 48 -5.89 -4.71 10.25
N GLU A 49 -5.22 -5.34 9.29
CA GLU A 49 -4.28 -4.67 8.40
C GLU A 49 -4.95 -4.21 7.09
N THR A 50 -6.28 -4.00 7.12
CA THR A 50 -7.09 -3.63 5.96
C THR A 50 -7.51 -2.16 6.01
N PHE A 51 -7.30 -1.47 4.91
CA PHE A 51 -7.64 -0.08 4.69
C PHE A 51 -8.57 0.03 3.50
N ARG A 52 -9.60 0.87 3.62
CA ARG A 52 -10.39 1.30 2.46
C ARG A 52 -9.58 2.35 1.71
N VAL A 53 -9.49 2.20 0.39
CA VAL A 53 -8.88 3.22 -0.47
C VAL A 53 -9.94 4.25 -0.82
N ARG A 54 -9.80 5.46 -0.27
CA ARG A 54 -10.60 6.63 -0.66
C ARG A 54 -9.89 7.35 -1.79
N TRP A 55 -10.15 6.90 -3.02
CA TRP A 55 -9.60 7.57 -4.22
C TRP A 55 -10.00 9.04 -4.26
N ARG A 56 -9.02 9.90 -4.58
CA ARG A 56 -9.23 11.35 -4.74
C ARG A 56 -9.99 11.67 -6.02
N ASP A 57 -9.79 10.85 -7.06
CA ASP A 57 -10.66 10.84 -8.24
C ASP A 57 -11.82 9.85 -8.00
N PRO A 58 -13.08 10.33 -7.97
CA PRO A 58 -14.24 9.49 -7.65
C PRO A 58 -14.63 8.53 -8.78
N LEU A 59 -14.03 8.64 -9.96
CA LEU A 59 -14.27 7.72 -11.08
C LEU A 59 -13.60 6.35 -10.87
N PHE A 60 -12.64 6.25 -9.94
CA PHE A 60 -12.00 4.97 -9.65
C PHE A 60 -12.92 4.04 -8.84
N PRO A 61 -12.94 2.75 -9.18
CA PRO A 61 -13.73 1.76 -8.47
C PRO A 61 -13.31 1.63 -7.00
N ARG A 62 -14.26 1.25 -6.14
CA ARG A 62 -13.97 0.99 -4.72
C ARG A 62 -12.87 -0.04 -4.59
N ALA A 63 -11.91 0.23 -3.71
CA ALA A 63 -10.81 -0.68 -3.44
C ALA A 63 -10.48 -0.79 -1.95
N PHE A 64 -9.84 -1.90 -1.59
CA PHE A 64 -9.22 -2.12 -0.29
C PHE A 64 -7.74 -2.45 -0.46
N ALA A 65 -6.91 -1.92 0.43
CA ALA A 65 -5.50 -2.28 0.57
C ALA A 65 -5.34 -3.13 1.85
N ILE A 66 -4.79 -4.32 1.72
CA ILE A 66 -4.58 -5.28 2.79
C ILE A 66 -3.08 -5.51 2.92
N PHE A 67 -2.51 -5.08 4.04
CA PHE A 67 -1.10 -5.26 4.31
C PHE A 67 -0.85 -6.62 4.98
N VAL A 68 0.21 -7.30 4.56
CA VAL A 68 0.58 -8.61 5.12
C VAL A 68 1.93 -8.45 5.85
N PRO A 69 1.94 -8.51 7.19
CA PRO A 69 3.17 -8.58 7.95
C PRO A 69 3.79 -9.98 7.91
N ASN A 70 5.12 -10.03 7.97
CA ASN A 70 5.86 -11.26 8.24
C ASN A 70 5.86 -11.59 9.74
N VAL A 71 6.53 -12.68 10.13
CA VAL A 71 6.63 -13.13 11.54
C VAL A 71 7.31 -12.12 12.48
N GLU A 72 8.07 -11.17 11.93
CA GLU A 72 8.72 -10.09 12.69
C GLU A 72 7.81 -8.84 12.84
N GLY A 73 6.59 -8.87 12.28
CA GLY A 73 5.70 -7.70 12.24
C GLY A 73 6.08 -6.65 11.21
N LYS A 74 6.97 -6.98 10.26
CA LYS A 74 7.31 -6.10 9.14
C LYS A 74 6.43 -6.41 7.94
N VAL A 75 5.77 -5.38 7.40
CA VAL A 75 4.93 -5.50 6.21
C VAL A 75 5.79 -5.87 4.99
N ASN A 76 5.53 -7.02 4.38
CA ASN A 76 6.28 -7.50 3.21
C ASN A 76 5.46 -7.52 1.92
N GLU A 77 4.14 -7.38 2.02
CA GLU A 77 3.22 -7.44 0.89
C GLU A 77 2.02 -6.51 1.11
N LEU A 78 1.55 -5.92 0.01
CA LEU A 78 0.29 -5.19 -0.09
C LEU A 78 -0.58 -5.95 -1.09
N ARG A 79 -1.76 -6.40 -0.67
CA ARG A 79 -2.81 -6.90 -1.57
C ARG A 79 -3.83 -5.82 -1.81
N MET A 80 -4.29 -5.68 -3.04
CA MET A 80 -5.31 -4.71 -3.40
C MET A 80 -6.50 -5.41 -4.04
N THR A 81 -7.64 -5.35 -3.36
CA THR A 81 -8.93 -5.80 -3.89
C THR A 81 -9.61 -4.62 -4.56
N ILE A 82 -9.80 -4.66 -5.88
CA ILE A 82 -10.49 -3.62 -6.63
C ILE A 82 -11.84 -4.15 -7.11
N SER A 83 -12.92 -3.42 -6.84
CA SER A 83 -14.25 -3.78 -7.32
C SER A 83 -14.26 -3.88 -8.85
N GLY A 84 -14.67 -5.04 -9.37
CA GLY A 84 -14.73 -5.30 -10.80
C GLY A 84 -13.53 -6.06 -11.36
N LEU A 85 -12.46 -6.28 -10.58
CA LEU A 85 -11.43 -7.27 -10.90
C LEU A 85 -11.84 -8.64 -10.39
N PHE A 86 -11.40 -9.69 -11.09
CA PHE A 86 -11.68 -11.09 -10.73
C PHE A 86 -10.67 -11.64 -9.71
N GLU A 87 -9.53 -10.98 -9.52
CA GLU A 87 -8.48 -11.36 -8.59
C GLU A 87 -7.92 -10.15 -7.84
N ASP A 88 -7.33 -10.42 -6.67
CA ASP A 88 -6.60 -9.43 -5.90
C ASP A 88 -5.22 -9.20 -6.52
N LEU A 89 -4.79 -7.95 -6.55
CA LEU A 89 -3.46 -7.57 -7.01
C LEU A 89 -2.47 -7.66 -5.85
N ALA A 90 -1.49 -8.56 -5.93
CA ALA A 90 -0.47 -8.71 -4.90
C ALA A 90 0.83 -7.99 -5.27
N PHE A 91 1.31 -7.11 -4.39
CA PHE A 91 2.54 -6.33 -4.56
C PHE A 91 3.52 -6.67 -3.44
N LYS A 92 4.76 -7.01 -3.77
CA LYS A 92 5.82 -7.27 -2.80
C LYS A 92 6.52 -5.98 -2.42
N ARG A 93 6.82 -5.79 -1.14
CA ARG A 93 7.61 -4.64 -0.68
C ARG A 93 8.98 -4.66 -1.35
N VAL A 94 9.34 -3.54 -1.97
CA VAL A 94 10.67 -3.30 -2.51
C VAL A 94 11.57 -2.91 -1.34
N LEU A 95 12.60 -3.71 -1.10
CA LEU A 95 13.63 -3.33 -0.15
C LEU A 95 14.48 -2.20 -0.78
N PRO A 96 14.86 -1.17 -0.01
CA PRO A 96 15.84 -0.22 -0.49
C PRO A 96 17.05 -0.99 -1.00
N LYS A 97 17.49 -0.73 -2.23
CA LYS A 97 18.86 -1.12 -2.58
C LYS A 97 19.76 -0.37 -1.63
N GLU A 98 20.57 -1.08 -0.86
CA GLU A 98 21.70 -0.44 -0.20
C GLU A 98 22.58 0.11 -1.33
N GLU A 99 22.42 1.39 -1.65
CA GLU A 99 23.34 2.09 -2.52
C GLU A 99 24.71 1.96 -1.86
N GLY A 100 25.62 1.32 -2.59
CA GLY A 100 26.96 1.04 -2.14
C GLY A 100 27.55 2.30 -1.53
N ARG A 101 28.03 2.16 -0.29
CA ARG A 101 28.96 3.10 0.32
C ARG A 101 30.24 3.06 -0.51
N GLU A 102 30.24 3.78 -1.64
CA GLU A 102 31.43 4.05 -2.42
C GLU A 102 32.36 4.89 -1.53
N ARG A 103 33.51 4.31 -1.21
CA ARG A 103 34.67 5.00 -0.63
C ARG A 103 35.65 5.28 -1.75
#